data_AF-A0A6J5DIU3-F1
#
_entry.id   AF-A0A6J5DIU3-F1
#
_cell.length_a   1.000
_cell.length_b   1.000
_cell.length_c   1.000
_cell.angle_alpha   90.00
_cell.angle_beta   90.00
_cell.angle_gamma   90.00
#
_symmetry.space_group_name_H-M   'P 1'
#
loop_
_entity.id
_entity.type
_entity.pdbx_description
1 polymer ?
#
loop_
_entity_poly.entity_id
_entity_poly.type
_entity_poly.pdbx_seq_one_letter_code
_entity_poly.pdbx_strand_id
1 'polypeptide(L)'
;MVQAEDQKTLEYIEEHFGTDEALGVFFRGERGERYSLEESESMFARLGDKCPDMYSVFPDETSAITCTNYAVQVARKLKGRTRIFGFANTDNPASRVAREEIHPGGHDFAVVDDRYLVDPWIRLVACASQQMCFDLQDSKDAALALDIYGSRACWRHMVEAEANV
;
A
#
# COMPACT_ATOMS: atom_id res chain seq x y z
N MET A 1 -18.85 23.40 -2.49
CA MET A 1 -19.32 22.04 -2.82
C MET A 1 -18.19 21.01 -2.90
N VAL A 2 -16.92 21.41 -3.06
CA VAL A 2 -15.75 20.52 -3.18
C VAL A 2 -15.44 19.69 -1.91
N GLN A 3 -15.65 20.24 -0.71
CA GLN A 3 -15.24 19.60 0.56
C GLN A 3 -15.98 18.29 0.94
N ALA A 4 -17.19 18.06 0.43
CA ALA A 4 -17.99 16.91 0.86
C ALA A 4 -17.68 15.61 0.08
N GLU A 5 -17.22 15.72 -1.16
CA GLU A 5 -16.80 14.57 -1.96
C GLU A 5 -15.37 14.13 -1.58
N ASP A 6 -14.53 15.09 -1.22
CA ASP A 6 -13.17 14.85 -0.74
C ASP A 6 -13.18 14.07 0.57
N GLN A 7 -13.96 14.53 1.55
CA GLN A 7 -14.11 13.88 2.85
C GLN A 7 -14.62 12.44 2.71
N LYS A 8 -15.61 12.21 1.83
CA LYS A 8 -16.12 10.86 1.55
C LYS A 8 -15.09 9.95 0.92
N THR A 9 -14.20 10.48 0.07
CA THR A 9 -13.15 9.68 -0.57
C THR A 9 -12.10 9.26 0.45
N LEU A 10 -11.68 10.17 1.32
CA LEU A 10 -10.74 9.86 2.41
C LEU A 10 -11.31 8.83 3.39
N GLU A 11 -12.56 9.01 3.82
CA GLU A 11 -13.26 8.06 4.69
C GLU A 11 -13.38 6.68 4.05
N TYR A 12 -13.74 6.62 2.76
CA TYR A 12 -13.82 5.36 2.03
C TYR A 12 -12.47 4.66 1.97
N ILE A 13 -11.39 5.39 1.68
CA ILE A 13 -10.04 4.84 1.60
C ILE A 13 -9.60 4.32 2.96
N GLU A 14 -9.84 5.07 4.03
CA GLU A 14 -9.55 4.63 5.41
C GLU A 14 -10.30 3.36 5.78
N GLU A 15 -11.61 3.29 5.50
CA GLU A 15 -12.46 2.14 5.80
C GLU A 15 -12.01 0.86 5.07
N HIS A 16 -11.56 0.99 3.82
CA HIS A 16 -11.32 -0.17 2.94
C HIS A 16 -9.86 -0.60 2.84
N PHE A 17 -8.92 0.27 3.21
CA PHE A 17 -7.50 -0.01 3.06
C PHE A 17 -6.68 0.29 4.32
N GLY A 18 -7.30 0.82 5.38
CA GLY A 18 -6.60 1.32 6.57
C GLY A 18 -6.09 0.24 7.52
N THR A 19 -6.49 -1.01 7.35
CA THR A 19 -6.01 -2.16 8.12
C THR A 19 -5.85 -3.40 7.27
N ASP A 20 -5.08 -4.36 7.76
CA ASP A 20 -4.90 -5.67 7.13
C ASP A 20 -6.24 -6.43 7.04
N GLU A 21 -7.13 -6.31 8.03
CA GLU A 21 -8.49 -6.88 7.98
C GLU A 21 -9.32 -6.27 6.86
N ALA A 22 -9.27 -4.94 6.68
CA ALA A 22 -10.03 -4.25 5.64
C ALA A 22 -9.62 -4.70 4.23
N LEU A 23 -8.33 -5.01 4.07
CA LEU A 23 -7.74 -5.58 2.86
C LEU A 23 -7.95 -7.10 2.72
N GLY A 24 -8.50 -7.76 3.76
CA GLY A 24 -8.73 -9.20 3.79
C GLY A 24 -7.46 -10.03 3.89
N VAL A 25 -6.38 -9.47 4.43
CA VAL A 25 -5.10 -10.15 4.63
C VAL A 25 -5.27 -11.32 5.60
N PHE A 26 -4.56 -12.41 5.31
CA PHE A 26 -4.51 -13.60 6.16
C PHE A 26 -3.12 -14.24 6.07
N PHE A 27 -2.84 -15.20 6.94
CA PHE A 27 -1.57 -15.93 6.94
C PHE A 27 -1.71 -17.30 6.28
N ARG A 28 -0.75 -17.62 5.42
CA ARG A 28 -0.61 -18.90 4.72
C ARG A 28 0.58 -19.68 5.29
N GLY A 29 0.33 -20.87 5.81
CA GLY A 29 1.39 -21.79 6.25
C GLY A 29 2.08 -22.51 5.09
N GLU A 30 3.26 -23.07 5.33
CA GLU A 30 4.06 -23.76 4.29
C GLU A 30 3.33 -24.91 3.59
N ARG A 31 2.35 -25.56 4.24
CA ARG A 31 1.61 -26.68 3.66
C ARG A 31 0.24 -26.26 3.12
N GLY A 32 0.01 -24.96 2.99
CA GLY A 32 -1.22 -24.40 2.47
C GLY A 32 -2.28 -24.12 3.53
N GLU A 33 -1.97 -24.23 4.82
CA GLU A 33 -2.90 -23.87 5.90
C GLU A 33 -3.27 -22.39 5.82
N ARG A 34 -4.52 -22.06 6.15
CA ARG A 34 -5.01 -20.68 6.22
C ARG A 34 -5.25 -20.34 7.68
N TYR A 35 -4.70 -19.21 8.13
CA TYR A 35 -4.90 -18.66 9.46
C TYR A 35 -5.43 -17.24 9.36
N SER A 36 -6.43 -16.90 10.16
CA SER A 36 -6.81 -15.50 10.38
C SER A 36 -5.67 -14.72 11.05
N LEU A 37 -5.77 -13.39 11.07
CA LEU A 37 -4.81 -12.54 11.79
C LEU A 37 -4.77 -12.91 13.28
N GLU A 38 -5.93 -13.07 13.92
CA GLU A 38 -6.04 -13.49 15.33
C GLU A 38 -5.44 -14.89 15.58
N GLU A 39 -5.70 -15.87 14.71
CA GLU A 39 -5.14 -17.22 14.84
C GLU A 39 -3.61 -17.20 14.71
N SER A 40 -3.09 -16.40 13.78
CA SER A 40 -1.64 -16.25 13.58
C SER A 40 -0.98 -15.55 14.77
N GLU A 41 -1.57 -14.48 15.30
CA GLU A 41 -1.07 -13.75 16.46
C GLU A 41 -1.07 -14.65 17.70
N SER A 42 -2.16 -15.38 17.92
CA SER A 42 -2.26 -16.37 19.00
C SER A 42 -1.19 -17.46 18.88
N MET A 43 -0.92 -17.91 17.65
CA MET A 43 0.11 -18.91 17.39
C MET A 43 1.51 -18.38 17.68
N PHE A 44 1.84 -17.17 17.20
CA PHE A 44 3.10 -16.50 17.49
C PHE A 44 3.28 -16.25 18.99
N ALA A 45 2.27 -15.73 19.67
CA ALA A 45 2.32 -15.48 21.12
C ALA A 45 2.55 -16.77 21.92
N ARG A 46 1.99 -17.90 21.46
CA ARG A 46 2.13 -19.20 22.14
C ARG A 46 3.46 -19.90 21.84
N LEU A 47 3.94 -19.81 20.60
CA LEU A 47 5.07 -20.62 20.12
C LEU A 47 6.39 -19.84 20.01
N GLY A 48 6.35 -18.51 19.92
CA GLY A 48 7.53 -17.66 19.71
C GLY A 48 8.37 -18.17 18.52
N ASP A 49 9.65 -18.38 18.74
CA ASP A 49 10.59 -18.90 17.74
C ASP A 49 10.28 -20.32 17.22
N LYS A 50 9.32 -21.04 17.84
CA LYS A 50 8.85 -22.35 17.38
C LYS A 50 7.61 -22.26 16.49
N CYS A 51 7.12 -21.05 16.22
CA CYS A 51 6.02 -20.84 15.30
C CYS A 51 6.48 -21.31 13.90
N PRO A 52 5.69 -22.14 13.19
CA PRO A 52 6.01 -22.50 11.82
C PRO A 52 6.01 -21.25 10.93
N ASP A 53 6.78 -21.31 9.85
CA ASP A 53 6.82 -20.23 8.87
C ASP A 53 5.41 -20.02 8.28
N MET A 54 5.00 -18.75 8.26
CA MET A 54 3.75 -18.28 7.71
C MET A 54 3.99 -16.98 6.94
N TYR A 55 3.23 -16.79 5.87
CA TYR A 55 3.36 -15.63 5.00
C TYR A 55 2.04 -14.86 4.97
N SER A 56 2.08 -13.55 5.17
CA SER A 56 0.91 -12.70 4.99
C SER A 56 0.60 -12.55 3.50
N VAL A 57 -0.66 -12.79 3.13
CA VAL A 57 -1.14 -12.75 1.75
C VAL A 57 -2.51 -12.10 1.66
N PHE A 58 -2.79 -11.51 0.50
CA PHE A 58 -4.09 -10.99 0.13
C PHE A 58 -5.06 -12.11 -0.29
N PRO A 59 -6.38 -11.83 -0.43
CA PRO A 59 -7.37 -12.80 -0.90
C PRO A 59 -7.06 -13.48 -2.24
N ASP A 60 -6.20 -12.89 -3.07
CA ASP A 60 -5.75 -13.46 -4.34
C ASP A 60 -4.43 -14.25 -4.23
N GLU A 61 -4.00 -14.58 -3.01
CA GLU A 61 -2.76 -15.28 -2.67
C GLU A 61 -1.47 -14.50 -2.98
N THR A 62 -1.56 -13.24 -3.39
CA THR A 62 -0.36 -12.41 -3.58
C THR A 62 0.20 -11.94 -2.24
N SER A 63 1.52 -11.73 -2.17
CA SER A 63 2.21 -11.32 -0.95
C SER A 63 1.71 -9.98 -0.41
N ALA A 64 1.32 -9.96 0.87
CA ALA A 64 0.91 -8.75 1.61
C ALA A 64 2.11 -8.02 2.28
N ILE A 65 3.31 -8.17 1.72
CA ILE A 65 4.48 -7.32 2.05
C ILE A 65 5.08 -6.66 0.81
N THR A 66 4.52 -6.91 -0.38
CA THR A 66 4.98 -6.33 -1.65
C THR A 66 4.17 -5.08 -1.98
N CYS A 67 4.83 -3.93 -2.16
CA CYS A 67 4.18 -2.65 -2.44
C CYS A 67 3.27 -2.68 -3.68
N THR A 68 3.73 -3.28 -4.78
CA THR A 68 2.93 -3.44 -6.01
C THR A 68 1.60 -4.14 -5.76
N ASN A 69 1.57 -5.16 -4.89
CA ASN A 69 0.36 -5.92 -4.60
C ASN A 69 -0.67 -5.06 -3.85
N TYR A 70 -0.24 -4.16 -2.95
CA TYR A 70 -1.14 -3.19 -2.30
C TYR A 70 -1.76 -2.25 -3.33
N ALA A 71 -0.96 -1.69 -4.24
CA ALA A 71 -1.47 -0.82 -5.31
C ALA A 71 -2.49 -1.55 -6.22
N VAL A 72 -2.25 -2.84 -6.50
CA VAL A 72 -3.20 -3.71 -7.22
C VAL A 72 -4.49 -3.93 -6.43
N GLN A 73 -4.45 -4.13 -5.10
CA GLN A 73 -5.68 -4.25 -4.30
C GLN A 73 -6.52 -2.97 -4.34
N VAL A 74 -5.88 -1.79 -4.28
CA VAL A 74 -6.57 -0.50 -4.45
C VAL A 74 -7.23 -0.43 -5.83
N ALA A 75 -6.49 -0.75 -6.90
CA ALA A 75 -7.00 -0.72 -8.26
C ALA A 75 -8.17 -1.70 -8.49
N ARG A 76 -8.14 -2.89 -7.87
CA ARG A 76 -9.22 -3.88 -7.93
C ARG A 76 -10.49 -3.44 -7.23
N LYS A 77 -10.35 -2.73 -6.11
CA LYS A 77 -11.50 -2.21 -5.37
C LYS A 77 -12.10 -0.99 -6.07
N LEU A 78 -11.26 -0.13 -6.65
CA LEU A 78 -11.62 1.12 -7.32
C LEU A 78 -11.43 1.04 -8.84
N LYS A 79 -12.04 0.01 -9.46
CA LYS A 79 -11.89 -0.28 -10.90
C LYS A 79 -12.26 0.92 -11.77
N GLY A 80 -11.41 1.19 -12.76
CA GLY A 80 -11.61 2.28 -13.72
C GLY A 80 -11.31 3.69 -13.18
N ARG A 81 -10.97 3.82 -11.89
CA ARG A 81 -10.60 5.09 -11.24
C ARG A 81 -9.13 5.17 -10.87
N THR A 82 -8.41 4.06 -10.95
CA THR A 82 -7.05 3.94 -10.41
C THR A 82 -6.03 3.75 -11.51
N ARG A 83 -4.88 4.40 -11.35
CA ARG A 83 -3.65 4.11 -12.08
C ARG A 83 -2.53 3.77 -11.09
N ILE A 84 -1.67 2.81 -11.43
CA ILE A 84 -0.55 2.39 -10.59
C ILE A 84 0.71 3.08 -11.09
N PHE A 85 1.41 3.74 -10.17
CA PHE A 85 2.69 4.38 -10.45
C PHE A 85 3.77 3.78 -9.56
N GLY A 86 5.01 3.89 -10.01
CA GLY A 86 6.18 3.47 -9.26
C GLY A 86 7.42 4.25 -9.64
N PHE A 87 8.48 4.08 -8.86
CA PHE A 87 9.81 4.60 -9.20
C PHE A 87 10.90 3.69 -8.64
N ALA A 88 12.08 3.70 -9.28
CA ALA A 88 13.29 3.12 -8.72
C ALA A 88 14.01 4.15 -7.83
N ASN A 89 14.63 3.71 -6.73
CA ASN A 89 15.34 4.61 -5.81
C ASN A 89 16.49 5.35 -6.51
N THR A 90 17.16 4.69 -7.45
CA THR A 90 18.27 5.28 -8.24
C THR A 90 17.81 6.43 -9.13
N ASP A 91 16.56 6.38 -9.59
CA ASP A 91 15.98 7.38 -10.49
C ASP A 91 15.23 8.49 -9.74
N ASN A 92 15.00 8.29 -8.43
CA ASN A 92 14.32 9.22 -7.55
C ASN A 92 15.04 9.36 -6.19
N PRO A 93 16.34 9.68 -6.15
CA PRO A 93 17.14 9.65 -4.93
C PRO A 93 16.77 10.72 -3.90
N ALA A 94 15.96 11.71 -4.29
CA ALA A 94 15.49 12.76 -3.39
C ALA A 94 14.28 12.33 -2.55
N SER A 95 13.54 11.30 -2.95
CA SER A 95 12.40 10.78 -2.20
C SER A 95 12.86 10.27 -0.83
N ARG A 96 12.01 10.43 0.19
CA ARG A 96 12.28 9.91 1.52
C ARG A 96 12.43 8.40 1.50
N VAL A 97 11.64 7.71 0.66
CA VAL A 97 11.78 6.26 0.43
C VAL A 97 13.22 5.88 0.07
N ALA A 98 13.86 6.62 -0.83
CA ALA A 98 15.24 6.37 -1.22
C ALA A 98 16.25 6.85 -0.16
N ARG A 99 16.07 8.06 0.39
CA ARG A 99 17.01 8.67 1.36
C ARG A 99 17.11 7.91 2.67
N GLU A 100 15.99 7.36 3.14
CA GLU A 100 15.88 6.63 4.41
C GLU A 100 15.88 5.11 4.20
N GLU A 101 16.08 4.64 2.97
CA GLU A 101 16.12 3.21 2.63
C GLU A 101 14.86 2.45 3.09
N ILE A 102 13.69 3.10 3.05
CA ILE A 102 12.41 2.56 3.53
C ILE A 102 12.03 1.27 2.79
N HIS A 103 12.28 1.24 1.48
CA HIS A 103 12.10 0.05 0.67
C HIS A 103 13.28 -0.09 -0.30
N PRO A 104 13.94 -1.26 -0.36
CA PRO A 104 15.02 -1.46 -1.33
C PRO A 104 14.48 -1.46 -2.76
N GLY A 105 15.25 -0.86 -3.68
CA GLY A 105 14.98 -0.91 -5.12
C GLY A 105 14.04 0.18 -5.65
N GLY A 106 12.96 0.50 -4.94
CA GLY A 106 11.95 1.44 -5.43
C GLY A 106 10.69 1.43 -4.58
N HIS A 107 9.59 1.97 -5.11
CA HIS A 107 8.27 1.84 -4.47
C HIS A 107 7.13 2.08 -5.46
N ASP A 108 6.04 1.32 -5.29
CA ASP A 108 4.83 1.38 -6.12
C ASP A 108 3.61 1.78 -5.28
N PHE A 109 2.71 2.56 -5.86
CA PHE A 109 1.52 3.10 -5.21
C PHE A 109 0.39 3.35 -6.22
N ALA A 110 -0.83 3.54 -5.72
CA ALA A 110 -1.99 3.86 -6.54
C ALA A 110 -2.23 5.37 -6.60
N VAL A 111 -2.73 5.85 -7.74
CA VAL A 111 -3.29 7.20 -7.90
C VAL A 111 -4.74 7.06 -8.36
N VAL A 112 -5.66 7.57 -7.56
CA VAL A 112 -7.12 7.49 -7.78
C VAL A 112 -7.64 8.84 -8.29
N ASP A 113 -8.42 8.81 -9.37
CA ASP A 113 -9.02 9.96 -10.06
C ASP A 113 -8.01 11.07 -10.38
N ASP A 114 -6.76 10.71 -10.67
CA ASP A 114 -5.64 11.61 -10.95
C ASP A 114 -5.36 12.65 -9.86
N ARG A 115 -5.87 12.40 -8.65
CA ARG A 115 -5.86 13.34 -7.54
C ARG A 115 -5.29 12.74 -6.27
N TYR A 116 -5.75 11.56 -5.87
CA TYR A 116 -5.39 10.97 -4.58
C TYR A 116 -4.27 9.96 -4.76
N LEU A 117 -3.13 10.17 -4.13
CA LEU A 117 -2.14 9.09 -3.97
C LEU A 117 -2.62 8.21 -2.82
N VAL A 118 -2.76 6.91 -3.07
CA VAL A 118 -3.21 5.91 -2.10
C VAL A 118 -2.15 4.82 -1.97
N ASP A 119 -1.61 4.69 -0.77
CA ASP A 119 -0.55 3.75 -0.46
C ASP A 119 -0.72 3.22 0.97
N PRO A 120 -1.42 2.09 1.15
CA PRO A 120 -1.54 1.48 2.47
C PRO A 120 -0.23 0.81 2.92
N TRP A 121 0.66 0.45 2.00
CA TRP A 121 1.92 -0.25 2.32
C TRP A 121 2.85 0.63 3.16
N ILE A 122 2.93 1.93 2.86
CA ILE A 122 3.76 2.88 3.64
C ILE A 122 3.37 2.95 5.12
N ARG A 123 2.09 2.68 5.42
CA ARG A 123 1.53 2.69 6.77
C ARG A 123 1.61 1.33 7.43
N LEU A 124 1.11 0.30 6.76
CA LEU A 124 0.89 -1.02 7.35
C LEU A 124 2.15 -1.88 7.38
N VAL A 125 3.04 -1.72 6.39
CA VAL A 125 4.25 -2.54 6.27
C VAL A 125 5.49 -1.75 6.67
N ALA A 126 5.69 -0.58 6.06
CA ALA A 126 6.88 0.23 6.36
C ALA A 126 6.80 0.99 7.68
N CYS A 127 5.59 1.22 8.21
CA CYS A 127 5.34 2.08 9.38
C CYS A 127 5.98 3.48 9.24
N ALA A 128 6.18 3.97 8.01
CA ALA A 128 6.92 5.19 7.73
C ALA A 128 6.03 6.45 7.69
N SER A 129 4.71 6.25 7.56
CA SER A 129 3.69 7.30 7.62
C SER A 129 2.40 6.77 8.23
N GLN A 130 1.73 7.58 9.05
CA GLN A 130 0.38 7.26 9.56
C GLN A 130 -0.71 7.58 8.53
N GLN A 131 -0.42 8.49 7.59
CA GLN A 131 -1.29 8.83 6.47
C GLN A 131 -0.95 7.94 5.28
N MET A 132 -1.99 7.38 4.64
CA MET A 132 -1.88 6.53 3.45
C MET A 132 -2.58 7.10 2.23
N CYS A 133 -3.42 8.13 2.40
CA CYS A 133 -4.10 8.83 1.32
C CYS A 133 -3.68 10.29 1.32
N PHE A 134 -3.22 10.79 0.19
CA PHE A 134 -2.74 12.17 0.02
C PHE A 134 -3.53 12.81 -1.11
N ASP A 135 -4.29 13.86 -0.81
CA ASP A 135 -4.91 14.69 -1.82
C ASP A 135 -3.85 15.59 -2.46
N LEU A 136 -3.44 15.26 -3.68
CA LEU A 136 -2.36 15.98 -4.33
C LEU A 136 -2.78 17.39 -4.82
N GLN A 137 -4.03 17.80 -4.65
CA GLN A 137 -4.48 19.18 -4.83
C GLN A 137 -4.49 19.97 -3.52
N ASP A 138 -4.45 19.31 -2.36
CA ASP A 138 -4.18 19.97 -1.10
C ASP A 138 -2.68 20.23 -0.95
N SER A 139 -2.32 21.45 -0.59
CA SER A 139 -0.92 21.87 -0.52
C SER A 139 -0.09 21.16 0.56
N LYS A 140 -0.71 20.71 1.66
CA LYS A 140 0.01 20.00 2.73
C LYS A 140 0.24 18.56 2.33
N ASP A 141 -0.80 17.91 1.81
CA ASP A 141 -0.71 16.55 1.31
C ASP A 141 0.24 16.45 0.12
N ALA A 142 0.18 17.41 -0.82
CA ALA A 142 1.10 17.46 -1.94
C ALA A 142 2.57 17.63 -1.50
N ALA A 143 2.82 18.45 -0.46
CA ALA A 143 4.17 18.61 0.10
C ALA A 143 4.67 17.33 0.79
N LEU A 144 3.79 16.64 1.53
CA LEU A 144 4.11 15.38 2.20
C LEU A 144 4.34 14.26 1.18
N ALA A 145 3.51 14.17 0.14
CA ALA A 145 3.68 13.22 -0.95
C ALA A 145 4.97 13.50 -1.73
N LEU A 146 5.32 14.78 -1.96
CA LEU A 146 6.59 15.14 -2.60
C LEU A 146 7.80 14.72 -1.75
N ASP A 147 7.75 14.89 -0.43
CA ASP A 147 8.83 14.41 0.45
C ASP A 147 8.93 12.88 0.41
N ILE A 148 7.81 12.17 0.59
CA ILE A 148 7.82 10.70 0.68
C ILE A 148 8.18 10.05 -0.66
N TYR A 149 7.45 10.39 -1.73
CA TYR A 149 7.50 9.72 -3.03
C TYR A 149 8.33 10.49 -4.07
N GLY A 150 8.90 11.64 -3.71
CA GLY A 150 9.70 12.44 -4.64
C GLY A 150 8.87 13.09 -5.77
N SER A 151 9.59 13.61 -6.76
CA SER A 151 8.97 14.34 -7.88
C SER A 151 8.13 13.43 -8.75
N ARG A 152 6.93 13.90 -9.15
CA ARG A 152 6.07 13.21 -10.13
C ARG A 152 6.76 12.91 -11.45
N ALA A 153 7.76 13.70 -11.84
CA ALA A 153 8.52 13.46 -13.07
C ALA A 153 9.32 12.14 -13.04
N CYS A 154 9.59 11.62 -11.85
CA CYS A 154 10.25 10.33 -11.66
C CYS A 154 9.27 9.15 -11.63
N TRP A 155 7.97 9.41 -11.53
CA TRP A 155 6.95 8.35 -11.44
C TRP A 155 6.70 7.74 -12.83
N ARG A 156 6.71 6.41 -12.87
CA ARG A 156 6.47 5.60 -14.07
C ARG A 156 5.13 4.91 -13.93
N HIS A 157 4.35 4.92 -15.00
CA HIS A 157 3.07 4.21 -15.06
C HIS A 157 3.35 2.71 -15.16
N MET A 158 2.85 1.94 -14.20
CA MET A 158 3.08 0.50 -14.06
C MET A 158 2.00 -0.30 -14.80
N VAL A 159 1.97 -0.20 -16.13
CA VAL A 159 0.93 -0.80 -16.98
C VAL A 159 0.83 -2.33 -16.79
N GLU A 160 1.94 -3.00 -16.53
CA GLU A 160 1.95 -4.45 -16.28
C GLU A 160 1.27 -4.83 -14.96
N ALA A 161 1.39 -3.98 -13.92
CA ALA A 161 0.70 -4.21 -12.65
C ALA A 161 -0.82 -4.07 -12.82
N GLU A 162 -1.26 -3.09 -13.61
CA GLU A 162 -2.68 -2.87 -13.91
C GLU A 162 -3.33 -3.99 -14.72
N ALA A 163 -2.55 -4.74 -15.51
CA ALA A 163 -3.06 -5.87 -16.27
C ALA A 163 -3.58 -7.02 -15.38
N ASN A 164 -3.25 -7.02 -14.08
CA ASN A 164 -3.62 -8.04 -13.10
C ASN A 164 -4.83 -7.66 -12.20
N VAL A 165 -5.58 -6.62 -12.60
CA VAL A 165 -6.73 -6.02 -11.88
C VAL A 165 -8.07 -6.47 -12.48
#